data_AF-A0A672KBE5-F1
#
_entry.id   AF-A0A672KBE5-F1
#
_cell.length_a   1.000
_cell.length_b   1.000
_cell.length_c   1.000
_cell.angle_alpha   90.00
_cell.angle_beta   90.00
_cell.angle_gamma   90.00
#
_symmetry.space_group_name_H-M   'P 1'
#
loop_
_entity.id
_entity.type
_entity.pdbx_description
1 polymer ?
#
loop_
_entity_poly.entity_id
_entity_poly.type
_entity_poly.pdbx_seq_one_letter_code
_entity_poly.pdbx_strand_id
1 'polypeptide(L)'
;LEVEWRKADATVHLYQDGESRAEEQDEDYQDRAHFFTDQIQHGNFSLRLDDLRAEDEGEYTCTVYSQQDSVFSAWTQLELRLLVWIIVE
;
A
#
# COMPACT_ATOMS: atom_id res chain seq x y z
N LEU A 1 -9.45 -10.30 -10.47
CA LEU A 1 -9.42 -9.41 -9.31
C LEU A 1 -8.13 -8.63 -9.42
N GLU A 2 -8.20 -7.33 -9.23
CA GLU A 2 -7.02 -6.47 -9.19
C GLU A 2 -7.09 -5.61 -7.94
N VAL A 3 -5.95 -5.42 -7.29
CA VAL A 3 -5.82 -4.62 -6.08
C VAL A 3 -4.63 -3.69 -6.25
N GLU A 4 -4.88 -2.40 -6.17
CA GLU A 4 -3.87 -1.37 -6.37
C GLU A 4 -3.74 -0.53 -5.10
N TRP A 5 -2.51 -0.37 -4.62
CA TRP A 5 -2.16 0.65 -3.64
C TRP A 5 -1.50 1.82 -4.34
N ARG A 6 -1.98 3.04 -4.06
CA ARG A 6 -1.41 4.28 -4.55
C ARG A 6 -1.16 5.27 -3.43
N LYS A 7 -0.17 6.14 -3.62
CA LYS A 7 0.07 7.33 -2.80
C LYS A 7 0.19 8.53 -3.74
N ALA A 8 -0.78 9.43 -3.69
CA ALA A 8 -0.97 10.46 -4.72
C ALA A 8 -0.96 9.81 -6.13
N ASP A 9 -0.06 10.26 -7.01
CA ASP A 9 0.05 9.70 -8.36
C ASP A 9 0.89 8.42 -8.44
N ALA A 10 1.62 8.06 -7.38
CA ALA A 10 2.56 6.95 -7.40
C ALA A 10 1.89 5.59 -7.14
N THR A 11 2.26 4.58 -7.93
CA THR A 11 1.91 3.18 -7.70
C THR A 11 2.81 2.59 -6.64
N VAL A 12 2.22 2.29 -5.49
CA VAL A 12 2.93 1.70 -4.36
C VAL A 12 3.07 0.19 -4.57
N HIS A 13 1.99 -0.47 -4.99
CA HIS A 13 2.05 -1.87 -5.41
C HIS A 13 0.77 -2.30 -6.14
N LEU A 14 0.91 -3.28 -7.05
CA LEU A 14 -0.18 -3.89 -7.79
C LEU A 14 -0.25 -5.40 -7.54
N TYR A 15 -1.46 -5.92 -7.36
CA TYR A 15 -1.77 -7.34 -7.45
C TYR A 15 -2.77 -7.55 -8.58
N GLN A 16 -2.42 -8.38 -9.56
CA GLN A 16 -3.23 -8.62 -10.75
C GLN A 16 -3.04 -10.05 -11.25
N ASP A 17 -4.11 -10.66 -11.76
CA ASP A 17 -4.09 -12.01 -12.35
C ASP A 17 -3.56 -13.12 -11.43
N GLY A 18 -3.76 -12.97 -10.11
CA GLY A 18 -3.33 -13.96 -9.12
C GLY A 18 -1.91 -13.77 -8.60
N GLU A 19 -1.22 -12.71 -9.04
CA GLU A 19 0.19 -12.49 -8.75
C GLU A 19 0.44 -11.08 -8.20
N SER A 20 1.43 -10.96 -7.31
CA SER A 20 2.01 -9.68 -6.92
C SER A 20 2.91 -9.17 -8.05
N ARG A 21 2.68 -7.94 -8.51
CA ARG A 21 3.37 -7.30 -9.62
C ARG A 21 4.34 -6.26 -9.05
N ALA A 22 5.52 -6.71 -8.64
CA ALA A 22 6.55 -5.83 -8.09
C ALA A 22 7.17 -4.91 -9.16
N GLU A 23 7.11 -5.32 -10.42
CA GLU A 23 7.57 -4.58 -11.59
C GLU A 23 6.76 -3.31 -11.91
N GLU A 24 5.55 -3.19 -11.34
CA GLU A 24 4.66 -2.02 -11.50
C GLU A 24 4.86 -0.98 -10.39
N GLN A 25 5.79 -1.22 -9.45
CA GLN A 25 6.10 -0.27 -8.38
C GLN A 25 6.85 0.94 -8.94
N ASP A 26 6.49 2.14 -8.47
CA ASP A 26 7.34 3.31 -8.67
C ASP A 26 8.68 3.15 -7.93
N GLU A 27 9.72 3.84 -8.42
CA GLU A 27 11.11 3.72 -7.95
C GLU A 27 11.26 3.86 -6.43
N ASP A 28 10.44 4.70 -5.78
CA ASP A 28 10.48 4.92 -4.32
C ASP A 28 10.03 3.70 -3.50
N TYR A 29 9.21 2.82 -4.08
CA TYR A 29 8.60 1.65 -3.44
C TYR A 29 9.22 0.32 -3.85
N GLN A 30 10.07 0.33 -4.88
CA GLN A 30 10.71 -0.85 -5.44
C GLN A 30 11.39 -1.69 -4.35
N ASP A 31 11.07 -2.98 -4.32
CA ASP A 31 11.56 -3.99 -3.35
C ASP A 31 11.15 -3.76 -1.88
N ARG A 32 10.39 -2.70 -1.58
CA ARG A 32 9.98 -2.32 -0.23
C ARG A 32 8.49 -2.54 0.02
N ALA A 33 7.65 -2.43 -1.00
CA ALA A 33 6.21 -2.62 -0.88
C ALA A 33 5.81 -4.07 -1.20
N HIS A 34 5.03 -4.70 -0.33
CA HIS A 34 4.67 -6.12 -0.45
C HIS A 34 3.22 -6.36 -0.05
N PHE A 35 2.51 -7.17 -0.83
CA PHE A 35 1.22 -7.72 -0.41
C PHE A 35 1.40 -8.95 0.49
N PHE A 36 0.43 -9.18 1.38
CA PHE A 36 0.22 -10.50 2.00
C PHE A 36 -0.54 -11.40 1.03
N THR A 37 0.14 -11.88 -0.02
CA THR A 37 -0.49 -12.53 -1.18
C THR A 37 -1.39 -13.72 -0.81
N ASP A 38 -1.00 -14.51 0.19
CA ASP A 38 -1.76 -15.65 0.71
C ASP A 38 -3.07 -15.25 1.42
N GLN A 39 -3.19 -13.98 1.82
CA GLN A 39 -4.35 -13.44 2.54
C GLN A 39 -5.36 -12.75 1.61
N ILE A 40 -5.01 -12.48 0.35
CA ILE A 40 -5.89 -11.82 -0.63
C ILE A 40 -7.16 -12.63 -0.87
N GLN A 41 -7.07 -13.95 -0.94
CA GLN A 41 -8.23 -14.83 -1.10
C GLN A 41 -9.22 -14.77 0.08
N HIS A 42 -8.76 -14.28 1.24
CA HIS A 42 -9.57 -14.07 2.44
C HIS A 42 -10.06 -12.61 2.57
N GLY A 43 -9.83 -11.78 1.56
CA GLY A 43 -10.23 -10.36 1.54
C GLY A 43 -9.30 -9.42 2.30
N ASN A 44 -8.10 -9.88 2.68
CA ASN A 44 -7.09 -9.02 3.28
C ASN A 44 -6.18 -8.46 2.19
N PHE A 45 -6.30 -7.15 1.98
CA PHE A 45 -5.54 -6.38 1.00
C PHE A 45 -4.49 -5.47 1.66
N SER A 46 -4.07 -5.79 2.89
CA SER A 46 -3.05 -5.03 3.60
C SER A 46 -1.73 -4.99 2.83
N LEU A 47 -1.04 -3.85 2.94
CA LEU A 47 0.28 -3.61 2.40
C LEU A 47 1.30 -3.66 3.55
N ARG A 48 2.45 -4.30 3.31
CA ARG A 48 3.66 -4.12 4.12
C ARG A 48 4.61 -3.21 3.36
N LEU A 49 5.11 -2.17 4.02
CA LEU A 49 6.14 -1.28 3.49
C LEU A 49 7.39 -1.39 4.37
N ASP A 50 8.46 -1.93 3.79
CA ASP A 50 9.74 -2.16 4.45
C ASP A 50 10.64 -0.90 4.37
N ASP A 51 11.57 -0.76 5.33
CA ASP A 51 12.52 0.37 5.43
C ASP A 51 11.87 1.76 5.36
N LEU A 52 10.84 2.00 6.19
CA LEU A 52 10.08 3.26 6.24
C LEU A 52 10.96 4.52 6.31
N ARG A 53 10.63 5.52 5.49
CA ARG A 53 11.30 6.81 5.33
C ARG A 53 10.33 7.95 5.62
N ALA A 54 10.83 9.12 5.98
CA ALA A 54 9.97 10.29 6.28
C ALA A 54 9.06 10.66 5.10
N GLU A 55 9.53 10.45 3.87
CA GLU A 55 8.81 10.70 2.63
C GLU A 55 7.63 9.73 2.42
N ASP A 56 7.59 8.60 3.13
CA ASP A 56 6.48 7.65 3.07
C ASP A 56 5.26 8.19 3.85
N GLU A 57 5.40 9.16 4.75
CA GLU A 57 4.24 9.76 5.43
C GLU A 57 3.22 10.32 4.43
N GLY A 58 1.93 10.10 4.70
CA GLY A 58 0.84 10.60 3.88
C GLY A 58 -0.32 9.63 3.68
N GLU A 59 -1.23 10.02 2.79
CA GLU A 59 -2.43 9.25 2.49
C GLU A 59 -2.15 8.21 1.40
N TYR A 60 -2.51 6.96 1.70
CA TYR A 60 -2.48 5.83 0.80
C TYR A 60 -3.89 5.40 0.47
N THR A 61 -4.16 5.08 -0.79
CA THR A 61 -5.45 4.56 -1.25
C THR A 61 -5.28 3.13 -1.74
N CYS A 62 -6.10 2.23 -1.23
CA CYS A 62 -6.32 0.89 -1.78
C CYS A 62 -7.56 0.93 -2.65
N THR A 63 -7.44 0.47 -3.90
CA THR A 63 -8.59 0.29 -4.81
C THR A 63 -8.64 -1.15 -5.28
N VAL A 64 -9.83 -1.74 -5.25
CA VAL A 64 -10.10 -3.11 -5.68
C VAL A 64 -10.99 -3.08 -6.91
N TYR A 65 -10.55 -3.76 -7.96
CA TYR A 65 -11.27 -3.84 -9.24
C TYR A 65 -11.74 -5.26 -9.54
N SER A 66 -12.93 -5.35 -10.13
CA SER A 66 -13.52 -6.57 -10.67
C SER A 66 -14.02 -6.29 -12.08
N GLN A 67 -13.51 -7.03 -13.07
CA GLN A 67 -13.89 -6.86 -14.49
C GLN A 67 -13.80 -5.40 -14.97
N GLN A 68 -12.72 -4.70 -14.59
CA GLN A 68 -12.45 -3.27 -14.83
C GLN A 68 -13.30 -2.26 -14.02
N ASP A 69 -14.34 -2.69 -13.30
CA ASP A 69 -15.07 -1.79 -12.40
C ASP A 69 -14.40 -1.73 -11.03
N SER A 70 -14.20 -0.51 -10.51
CA SER A 70 -13.83 -0.33 -9.10
C SER A 70 -15.01 -0.72 -8.22
N VAL A 71 -14.82 -1.75 -7.39
CA VAL A 71 -15.86 -2.29 -6.51
C VAL A 71 -15.66 -1.88 -5.05
N PHE A 72 -14.45 -1.49 -4.67
CA PHE A 72 -14.13 -1.00 -3.34
C PHE A 72 -12.94 -0.05 -3.39
N SER A 73 -12.98 1.00 -2.58
CA SER A 73 -11.84 1.89 -2.36
C SER A 73 -11.83 2.34 -0.90
N ALA A 74 -10.64 2.36 -0.30
CA ALA A 74 -10.42 2.85 1.05
C ALA A 74 -9.07 3.56 1.12
N TRP A 75 -9.02 4.64 1.90
CA TRP A 75 -7.78 5.37 2.16
C TRP A 75 -7.32 5.15 3.61
N THR A 76 -6.03 5.34 3.85
CA THR A 76 -5.43 5.32 5.18
C THR A 76 -4.28 6.32 5.26
N GLN A 77 -4.05 6.89 6.44
CA GLN A 77 -2.97 7.84 6.68
C GLN A 77 -1.81 7.13 7.37
N LEU A 78 -0.62 7.17 6.78
CA LEU A 78 0.62 6.73 7.42
C LEU A 78 1.29 7.92 8.13
N GLU A 79 1.45 7.82 9.44
CA GLU A 79 2.15 8.81 10.28
C GLU A 79 3.33 8.14 10.99
N LEU A 80 4.54 8.56 10.68
CA LEU A 80 5.79 8.06 11.25
C LEU A 80 6.17 8.86 12.49
N ARG A 81 5.23 9.05 13.41
CA ARG A 81 5.45 9.79 14.67
C ARG A 81 4.65 9.25 15.86
N LEU A 82 4.67 7.94 16.06
CA LEU A 82 4.21 7.35 17.35
C LEU A 82 5.27 7.39 18.46
N LEU A 83 6.33 8.18 18.30
CA LEU A 83 7.17 8.65 19.39
C LEU A 83 7.10 10.17 19.42
N VAL A 84 6.01 10.68 20.02
CA VAL A 84 6.09 11.95 20.74
C VAL A 84 7.29 11.77 21.66
N TRP A 85 8.38 12.49 21.42
CA TRP A 85 9.37 12.71 22.45
C TRP A 85 8.56 13.18 23.66
N ILE A 86 8.37 12.31 24.65
CA ILE A 86 7.86 12.74 25.95
C ILE A 86 8.96 13.66 26.46
N ILE A 87 8.88 14.94 26.11
CA ILE A 87 9.62 15.98 26.76
C ILE A 87 8.97 16.04 28.14
N VAL A 88 9.68 15.47 29.12
CA VAL A 88 9.40 15.73 30.53
C VAL A 88 10.01 17.11 30.79
N GLU A 89 9.19 18.14 30.84
CA GLU A 89 9.45 19.30 31.70
C GLU A 89 8.62 19.15 32.98
#